data_AF-J9EN52-F1
#
_entry.id   AF-J9EN52-F1
#
_cell.length_a   1.000
_cell.length_b   1.000
_cell.length_c   1.000
_cell.angle_alpha   90.00
_cell.angle_beta   90.00
_cell.angle_gamma   90.00
#
_symmetry.space_group_name_H-M   'P 1'
#
loop_
_entity.id
_entity.type
_entity.pdbx_description
1 polymer ?
#
loop_
_entity_poly.entity_id
_entity_poly.type
_entity_poly.pdbx_seq_one_letter_code
_entity_poly.pdbx_strand_id
1 'polypeptide(L)'
;ENALRSFTLKCPNIEHLSLYKCKRVTDSTCEYLGRNCHRLVWLDLENCTAITDKSLRAVSEGCKNLEYLNISWCENVQNRGIQAVLQGCPKLSTLICRGCEGLTEIVFAEMRNFCCELRTVNLLGCFITDDTVADIASGCSQLEYLCLSSCTQVTDRALISLANGCHRLKDLELSGCSLLTDHGFGILAKNCHELERMDLEDCSLLTDITLDNFSKGCPCLLNLSLSHCELITDAGLRQLCLNYHLKDRIQVLELDNCPQITDISLDYMKQMRTLQRVDLYDCQNITKDAIKRFK
;
A
#
# COMPACT_ATOMS: atom_id res chain seq x y z
N GLU A 1 -32.58 -1.16 5.74
CA GLU A 1 -32.81 0.13 6.42
C GLU A 1 -33.37 0.01 7.85
N ASN A 2 -34.61 -0.49 8.05
CA ASN A 2 -35.24 -0.51 9.39
C ASN A 2 -34.45 -1.27 10.48
N ALA A 3 -33.82 -2.39 10.11
CA ALA A 3 -33.00 -3.17 11.06
C ALA A 3 -31.76 -2.38 11.51
N LEU A 4 -31.04 -1.76 10.59
CA LEU A 4 -29.84 -0.98 10.90
C LEU A 4 -30.17 0.28 11.71
N ARG A 5 -31.26 0.97 11.38
CA ARG A 5 -31.77 2.07 12.21
C ARG A 5 -32.06 1.61 13.65
N SER A 6 -32.76 0.49 13.82
CA SER A 6 -33.05 -0.03 15.16
C SER A 6 -31.78 -0.47 15.89
N PHE A 7 -30.80 -1.00 15.16
CA PHE A 7 -29.53 -1.42 15.71
C PHE A 7 -28.72 -0.23 16.24
N THR A 8 -28.54 0.83 15.46
CA THR A 8 -27.78 2.01 15.89
C THR A 8 -28.39 2.68 17.12
N LEU A 9 -29.72 2.66 17.25
CA LEU A 9 -30.42 3.18 18.43
C LEU A 9 -30.22 2.32 19.69
N LYS A 10 -30.11 0.99 19.52
CA LYS A 10 -29.97 0.05 20.65
C LYS A 10 -28.52 -0.22 21.03
N CYS A 11 -27.58 0.04 20.13
CA CYS A 11 -26.16 -0.26 20.28
C CYS A 11 -25.30 1.02 20.17
N PRO A 12 -25.48 2.04 21.02
CA PRO A 12 -24.72 3.30 20.94
C PRO A 12 -23.23 3.14 21.30
N ASN A 13 -22.87 2.06 22.00
CA ASN A 13 -21.50 1.75 22.42
C ASN A 13 -20.72 0.92 21.40
N ILE A 14 -21.22 0.77 20.17
CA ILE A 14 -20.49 0.01 19.16
C ILE A 14 -19.18 0.70 18.78
N GLU A 15 -18.10 -0.07 18.79
CA GLU A 15 -16.76 0.39 18.42
C GLU A 15 -16.31 -0.21 17.09
N HIS A 16 -16.74 -1.43 16.76
CA HIS A 16 -16.38 -2.14 15.52
C HIS A 16 -17.62 -2.59 14.77
N LEU A 17 -17.76 -2.17 13.51
CA LEU A 17 -18.86 -2.57 12.65
C LEU A 17 -18.36 -2.90 11.24
N SER A 18 -18.58 -4.14 10.79
CA SER A 18 -18.45 -4.51 9.38
C SER A 18 -19.82 -4.64 8.74
N LEU A 19 -19.98 -3.96 7.61
CA LEU A 19 -21.10 -4.08 6.68
C LEU A 19 -20.60 -4.58 5.32
N TYR A 20 -19.48 -5.32 5.30
CA TYR A 20 -18.88 -5.90 4.09
C TYR A 20 -19.92 -6.53 3.15
N LYS A 21 -19.89 -6.12 1.88
CA LYS A 21 -20.79 -6.58 0.81
C LYS A 21 -22.29 -6.43 1.11
N CYS A 22 -22.68 -5.62 2.09
CA CYS A 22 -24.08 -5.38 2.40
C CYS A 22 -24.70 -4.38 1.41
N LYS A 23 -25.06 -4.84 0.21
CA LYS A 23 -25.58 -4.01 -0.91
C LYS A 23 -26.86 -3.19 -0.63
N ARG A 24 -27.53 -3.44 0.50
CA ARG A 24 -28.71 -2.68 0.97
C ARG A 24 -28.36 -1.55 1.95
N VAL A 25 -27.08 -1.37 2.25
CA VAL A 25 -26.56 -0.22 3.00
C VAL A 25 -26.51 0.97 2.06
N THR A 26 -27.08 2.07 2.53
CA THR A 26 -27.24 3.34 1.81
C THR A 26 -26.80 4.49 2.73
N ASP A 27 -26.80 5.70 2.21
CA ASP A 27 -26.52 6.93 2.98
C ASP A 27 -27.31 7.04 4.28
N SER A 28 -28.59 6.63 4.28
CA SER A 28 -29.43 6.66 5.47
C SER A 28 -28.88 5.79 6.61
N THR A 29 -28.18 4.68 6.30
CA THR A 29 -27.51 3.87 7.32
C THR A 29 -26.38 4.65 7.98
N CYS A 30 -25.53 5.29 7.19
CA CYS A 30 -24.41 6.09 7.66
C CYS A 30 -24.88 7.35 8.39
N GLU A 31 -26.01 7.94 8.00
CA GLU A 31 -26.68 8.99 8.77
C GLU A 31 -27.10 8.50 10.17
N TYR A 32 -27.64 7.30 10.28
CA TYR A 32 -27.98 6.73 11.60
C TYR A 32 -26.74 6.39 12.43
N LEU A 33 -25.65 5.93 11.80
CA LEU A 33 -24.37 5.70 12.48
C LEU A 33 -23.81 7.02 13.02
N GLY A 34 -23.70 8.05 12.18
CA GLY A 34 -23.21 9.37 12.59
C GLY A 34 -24.04 10.00 13.71
N ARG A 35 -25.36 9.77 13.73
CA ARG A 35 -26.25 10.31 14.78
C ARG A 35 -26.21 9.57 16.12
N ASN A 36 -25.85 8.29 16.15
CA ASN A 36 -26.06 7.45 17.35
C ASN A 36 -24.81 6.70 17.84
N CYS A 37 -23.80 6.49 16.99
CA CYS A 37 -22.67 5.60 17.25
C CYS A 37 -21.35 6.38 17.40
N HIS A 38 -21.30 7.34 18.32
CA HIS A 38 -20.15 8.23 18.53
C HIS A 38 -18.87 7.55 19.08
N ARG A 39 -18.97 6.28 19.49
CA ARG A 39 -17.84 5.45 19.93
C ARG A 39 -17.24 4.60 18.81
N LEU A 40 -17.73 4.71 17.59
CA LEU A 40 -17.23 3.91 16.48
C LEU A 40 -15.75 4.22 16.21
N VAL A 41 -14.92 3.17 16.24
CA VAL A 41 -13.47 3.19 16.01
C VAL A 41 -13.13 2.54 14.67
N TRP A 42 -13.87 1.50 14.30
CA TRP A 42 -13.59 0.68 13.12
C TRP A 42 -14.85 0.49 12.30
N LEU A 43 -14.80 0.90 11.04
CA LEU A 43 -15.93 0.79 10.11
C LEU A 43 -15.47 0.21 8.77
N ASP A 44 -16.11 -0.88 8.38
CA ASP A 44 -15.90 -1.51 7.08
C ASP A 44 -17.19 -1.48 6.26
N LEU A 45 -17.12 -0.77 5.13
CA LEU A 45 -18.18 -0.57 4.15
C LEU A 45 -17.79 -1.15 2.79
N GLU A 46 -16.78 -2.01 2.71
CA GLU A 46 -16.31 -2.54 1.43
C GLU A 46 -17.46 -3.16 0.62
N ASN A 47 -17.55 -2.76 -0.65
CA ASN A 47 -18.56 -3.21 -1.61
C ASN A 47 -20.01 -2.89 -1.18
N CYS A 48 -20.20 -1.80 -0.42
CA CYS A 48 -21.50 -1.17 -0.18
C CYS A 48 -21.81 -0.15 -1.28
N THR A 49 -22.07 -0.62 -2.50
CA THR A 49 -22.12 0.23 -3.71
C THR A 49 -23.17 1.36 -3.72
N ALA A 50 -24.15 1.36 -2.80
CA ALA A 50 -25.18 2.38 -2.71
C ALA A 50 -24.85 3.54 -1.73
N ILE A 51 -23.66 3.55 -1.13
CA ILE A 51 -23.18 4.70 -0.33
C ILE A 51 -22.54 5.77 -1.23
N THR A 52 -22.66 7.03 -0.82
CA THR A 52 -22.07 8.18 -1.51
C THR A 52 -21.28 9.05 -0.53
N ASP A 53 -20.77 10.19 -0.99
CA ASP A 53 -20.15 11.21 -0.12
C ASP A 53 -21.02 11.63 1.06
N LYS A 54 -22.36 11.52 0.95
CA LYS A 54 -23.27 11.81 2.08
C LYS A 54 -23.06 10.85 3.24
N SER A 55 -22.80 9.57 2.95
CA SER A 55 -22.45 8.59 3.97
C SER A 55 -21.20 9.01 4.73
N LEU A 56 -20.15 9.34 4.00
CA LEU A 56 -18.85 9.68 4.58
C LEU A 56 -18.90 10.99 5.35
N ARG A 57 -19.66 11.97 4.87
CA ARG A 57 -19.93 13.20 5.61
C ARG A 57 -20.67 12.93 6.92
N ALA A 58 -21.71 12.09 6.91
CA ALA A 58 -22.45 11.78 8.13
C ALA A 58 -21.58 11.05 9.16
N VAL A 59 -20.75 10.10 8.71
CA VAL A 59 -19.76 9.42 9.55
C VAL A 59 -18.75 10.42 10.08
N SER A 60 -18.23 11.32 9.24
CA SER A 60 -17.22 12.28 9.67
C SER A 60 -17.74 13.32 10.65
N GLU A 61 -19.01 13.72 10.57
CA GLU A 61 -19.67 14.62 11.51
C GLU A 61 -19.90 13.96 12.88
N GLY A 62 -20.19 12.66 12.92
CA GLY A 62 -20.63 11.96 14.13
C GLY A 62 -19.61 11.03 14.81
N CYS A 63 -18.74 10.38 14.07
CA CYS A 63 -17.86 9.31 14.53
C CYS A 63 -16.42 9.81 14.74
N LYS A 64 -16.24 10.75 15.69
CA LYS A 64 -14.96 11.43 15.93
C LYS A 64 -13.82 10.55 16.45
N ASN A 65 -14.14 9.32 16.88
CA ASN A 65 -13.15 8.33 17.34
C ASN A 65 -12.74 7.33 16.25
N LEU A 66 -13.18 7.52 15.00
CA LEU A 66 -12.87 6.60 13.92
C LEU A 66 -11.36 6.55 13.65
N GLU A 67 -10.78 5.35 13.75
CA GLU A 67 -9.37 5.06 13.52
C GLU A 67 -9.18 4.23 12.24
N TYR A 68 -10.18 3.43 11.85
CA TYR A 68 -10.13 2.60 10.65
C TYR A 68 -11.39 2.81 9.80
N LEU A 69 -11.18 3.05 8.50
CA LEU A 69 -12.23 3.09 7.50
C LEU A 69 -11.83 2.26 6.26
N ASN A 70 -12.66 1.29 5.89
CA ASN A 70 -12.58 0.61 4.60
C ASN A 70 -13.81 0.94 3.76
N ILE A 71 -13.60 1.52 2.57
CA ILE A 71 -14.63 1.82 1.59
C ILE A 71 -14.29 1.23 0.21
N SER A 72 -13.45 0.19 0.16
CA SER A 72 -13.05 -0.45 -1.09
C SER A 72 -14.26 -0.78 -1.96
N TRP A 73 -14.16 -0.58 -3.27
CA TRP A 73 -15.20 -0.88 -4.25
C TRP A 73 -16.53 -0.15 -3.99
N CYS A 74 -16.48 1.05 -3.38
CA CYS A 74 -17.63 1.94 -3.25
C CYS A 74 -17.63 2.95 -4.41
N GLU A 75 -18.11 2.50 -5.58
CA GLU A 75 -18.05 3.20 -6.87
C GLU A 75 -18.66 4.62 -6.87
N ASN A 76 -19.63 4.89 -5.98
CA ASN A 76 -20.32 6.18 -5.90
C ASN A 76 -19.68 7.18 -4.90
N VAL A 77 -18.55 6.82 -4.29
CA VAL A 77 -17.76 7.72 -3.42
C VAL A 77 -16.78 8.52 -4.28
N GLN A 78 -16.69 9.82 -4.02
CA GLN A 78 -15.78 10.74 -4.69
C GLN A 78 -14.81 11.40 -3.71
N ASN A 79 -13.90 12.21 -4.24
CA ASN A 79 -12.89 12.96 -3.49
C ASN A 79 -13.47 13.67 -2.25
N ARG A 80 -14.65 14.30 -2.38
CA ARG A 80 -15.27 15.09 -1.30
C ARG A 80 -15.65 14.23 -0.09
N GLY A 81 -16.08 12.99 -0.30
CA GLY A 81 -16.40 12.07 0.78
C GLY A 81 -15.17 11.74 1.63
N ILE A 82 -14.05 11.44 0.97
CA ILE A 82 -12.77 11.17 1.65
C ILE A 82 -12.26 12.41 2.37
N GLN A 83 -12.24 13.57 1.70
CA GLN A 83 -11.84 14.84 2.31
C GLN A 83 -12.66 15.16 3.57
N ALA A 84 -13.98 14.91 3.55
CA ALA A 84 -14.84 15.10 4.71
C ALA A 84 -14.44 14.19 5.88
N VAL A 85 -14.04 12.94 5.62
CA VAL A 85 -13.55 12.01 6.64
C VAL A 85 -12.19 12.45 7.17
N LEU A 86 -11.25 12.81 6.31
CA LEU A 86 -9.92 13.29 6.72
C LEU A 86 -10.02 14.54 7.63
N GLN A 87 -10.95 15.46 7.31
CA GLN A 87 -11.20 16.65 8.13
C GLN A 87 -12.00 16.35 9.41
N GLY A 88 -12.92 15.39 9.36
CA GLY A 88 -13.87 15.12 10.44
C GLY A 88 -13.41 14.10 11.48
N CYS A 89 -12.48 13.21 11.12
CA CYS A 89 -12.02 12.08 11.93
C CYS A 89 -10.52 12.23 12.28
N PRO A 90 -10.16 13.00 13.33
CA PRO A 90 -8.76 13.35 13.62
C PRO A 90 -7.91 12.17 14.10
N LYS A 91 -8.52 11.04 14.48
CA LYS A 91 -7.83 9.82 14.91
C LYS A 91 -7.63 8.79 13.80
N LEU A 92 -8.07 9.11 12.57
CA LEU A 92 -8.01 8.16 11.48
C LEU A 92 -6.55 7.77 11.20
N SER A 93 -6.26 6.49 11.37
CA SER A 93 -4.93 5.91 11.17
C SER A 93 -4.88 4.98 9.96
N THR A 94 -6.01 4.36 9.59
CA THR A 94 -6.13 3.44 8.47
C THR A 94 -7.26 3.86 7.52
N LEU A 95 -6.91 4.08 6.25
CA LEU A 95 -7.85 4.36 5.17
C LEU A 95 -7.62 3.41 4.00
N ILE A 96 -8.64 2.62 3.67
CA ILE A 96 -8.60 1.64 2.57
C ILE A 96 -9.68 2.00 1.54
N CYS A 97 -9.26 2.34 0.32
CA CYS A 97 -10.11 2.84 -0.75
C CYS A 97 -9.86 2.11 -2.08
N ARG A 98 -9.65 0.79 -2.05
CA ARG A 98 -9.27 0.01 -3.25
C ARG A 98 -10.35 0.08 -4.32
N GLY A 99 -9.97 0.26 -5.58
CA GLY A 99 -10.88 0.24 -6.73
C GLY A 99 -12.00 1.28 -6.66
N CYS A 100 -11.79 2.40 -5.94
CA CYS A 100 -12.77 3.49 -5.90
C CYS A 100 -12.58 4.41 -7.12
N GLU A 101 -13.32 4.13 -8.19
CA GLU A 101 -13.21 4.84 -9.48
C GLU A 101 -13.52 6.35 -9.42
N GLY A 102 -14.28 6.79 -8.42
CA GLY A 102 -14.60 8.21 -8.20
C GLY A 102 -13.47 9.02 -7.56
N LEU A 103 -12.35 8.40 -7.21
CA LEU A 103 -11.17 9.08 -6.65
C LEU A 103 -10.24 9.55 -7.75
N THR A 104 -9.74 10.78 -7.60
CA THR A 104 -8.81 11.40 -8.55
C THR A 104 -7.64 12.06 -7.81
N GLU A 105 -6.79 12.77 -8.55
CA GLU A 105 -5.57 13.39 -8.06
C GLU A 105 -5.75 14.33 -6.86
N ILE A 106 -6.93 14.95 -6.72
CA ILE A 106 -7.24 15.93 -5.67
C ILE A 106 -7.80 15.30 -4.39
N VAL A 107 -7.91 13.97 -4.29
CA VAL A 107 -8.52 13.29 -3.12
C VAL A 107 -7.86 13.68 -1.79
N PHE A 108 -6.56 13.94 -1.80
CA PHE A 108 -5.79 14.40 -0.64
C PHE A 108 -5.41 15.89 -0.70
N ALA A 109 -6.00 16.64 -1.64
CA ALA A 109 -5.79 18.08 -1.70
C ALA A 109 -6.17 18.74 -0.37
N GLU A 110 -5.45 19.82 -0.02
CA GLU A 110 -5.66 20.59 1.22
C GLU A 110 -5.32 19.84 2.53
N MET A 111 -4.82 18.60 2.48
CA MET A 111 -4.32 17.88 3.67
C MET A 111 -3.17 18.61 4.36
N ARG A 112 -2.42 19.47 3.67
CA ARG A 112 -1.36 20.30 4.26
C ARG A 112 -1.80 21.10 5.48
N ASN A 113 -3.11 21.36 5.62
CA ASN A 113 -3.67 22.12 6.73
C ASN A 113 -4.13 21.25 7.91
N PHE A 114 -4.06 19.92 7.79
CA PHE A 114 -4.54 18.98 8.80
C PHE A 114 -3.54 17.83 8.96
N CYS A 115 -2.82 17.79 10.09
CA CYS A 115 -1.92 16.69 10.40
C CYS A 115 -2.73 15.41 10.60
N CYS A 116 -2.58 14.47 9.68
CA CYS A 116 -3.28 13.20 9.75
C CYS A 116 -2.39 12.18 10.48
N GLU A 117 -2.97 11.44 11.43
CA GLU A 117 -2.35 10.28 12.08
C GLU A 117 -2.35 9.04 11.18
N LEU A 118 -2.49 9.23 9.86
CA LEU A 118 -2.54 8.15 8.89
C LEU A 118 -1.22 7.39 8.88
N ARG A 119 -1.31 6.11 9.20
CA ARG A 119 -0.23 5.11 9.15
C ARG A 119 -0.41 4.17 7.98
N THR A 120 -1.64 3.96 7.53
CA THR A 120 -1.98 2.98 6.50
C THR A 120 -2.92 3.60 5.48
N VAL A 121 -2.47 3.66 4.23
CA VAL A 121 -3.27 4.10 3.09
C VAL A 121 -3.21 3.05 1.99
N ASN A 122 -4.37 2.58 1.52
CA ASN A 122 -4.45 1.66 0.39
C ASN A 122 -5.34 2.24 -0.72
N LEU A 123 -4.73 2.54 -1.86
CA LEU A 123 -5.36 3.14 -3.05
C LEU A 123 -5.25 2.22 -4.27
N LEU A 124 -5.09 0.90 -4.06
CA LEU A 124 -4.95 -0.08 -5.15
C LEU A 124 -6.01 0.15 -6.23
N GLY A 125 -5.56 0.25 -7.49
CA GLY A 125 -6.43 0.39 -8.66
C GLY A 125 -7.23 1.68 -8.72
N CYS A 126 -6.87 2.70 -7.94
CA CYS A 126 -7.46 4.04 -8.07
C CYS A 126 -6.74 4.86 -9.15
N PHE A 127 -7.45 5.81 -9.76
CA PHE A 127 -6.83 6.77 -10.66
C PHE A 127 -6.13 7.88 -9.87
N ILE A 128 -4.88 7.65 -9.48
CA ILE A 128 -4.05 8.62 -8.73
C ILE A 128 -2.78 8.99 -9.51
N THR A 129 -2.21 10.15 -9.22
CA THR A 129 -1.01 10.68 -9.88
C THR A 129 0.06 11.05 -8.84
N ASP A 130 1.23 11.51 -9.31
CA ASP A 130 2.30 12.02 -8.45
C ASP A 130 1.84 13.14 -7.50
N ASP A 131 0.86 13.96 -7.90
CA ASP A 131 0.33 15.05 -7.08
C ASP A 131 -0.40 14.52 -5.84
N THR A 132 -1.14 13.41 -5.98
CA THR A 132 -1.77 12.71 -4.86
C THR A 132 -0.74 12.22 -3.86
N VAL A 133 0.33 11.61 -4.37
CA VAL A 133 1.41 11.09 -3.52
C VAL A 133 2.17 12.22 -2.85
N ALA A 134 2.36 13.36 -3.53
CA ALA A 134 2.94 14.56 -2.94
C ALA A 134 2.08 15.13 -1.80
N ASP A 135 0.76 15.17 -1.98
CA ASP A 135 -0.15 15.58 -0.92
C ASP A 135 -0.11 14.62 0.29
N ILE A 136 -0.12 13.30 0.05
CA ILE A 136 0.07 12.28 1.10
C ILE A 136 1.40 12.49 1.83
N ALA A 137 2.50 12.61 1.11
CA ALA A 137 3.82 12.79 1.70
C ALA A 137 3.93 14.07 2.54
N SER A 138 3.23 15.13 2.14
CA SER A 138 3.21 16.40 2.87
C SER A 138 2.35 16.38 4.14
N GLY A 139 1.29 15.56 4.19
CA GLY A 139 0.34 15.52 5.31
C GLY A 139 0.49 14.32 6.26
N CYS A 140 1.11 13.23 5.81
CA CYS A 140 1.15 11.94 6.50
C CYS A 140 2.58 11.51 6.87
N SER A 141 3.25 12.27 7.75
CA SER A 141 4.63 11.95 8.19
C SER A 141 4.75 10.66 9.01
N GLN A 142 3.63 10.12 9.51
CA GLN A 142 3.55 8.86 10.26
C GLN A 142 3.23 7.65 9.37
N LEU A 143 3.22 7.80 8.05
CA LEU A 143 2.85 6.72 7.13
C LEU A 143 3.85 5.56 7.23
N GLU A 144 3.31 4.36 7.49
CA GLU A 144 4.06 3.11 7.61
C GLU A 144 3.73 2.13 6.47
N TYR A 145 2.51 2.18 5.94
CA TYR A 145 2.03 1.35 4.84
C TYR A 145 1.40 2.22 3.74
N LEU A 146 1.84 2.02 2.50
CA LEU A 146 1.24 2.61 1.32
C LEU A 146 1.12 1.59 0.19
N CYS A 147 -0.10 1.41 -0.31
CA CYS A 147 -0.35 0.63 -1.52
C CYS A 147 -0.88 1.53 -2.64
N LEU A 148 -0.13 1.57 -3.74
CA LEU A 148 -0.47 2.22 -4.99
C LEU A 148 -0.43 1.21 -6.17
N SER A 149 -0.58 -0.09 -5.90
CA SER A 149 -0.58 -1.10 -6.95
C SER A 149 -1.67 -0.81 -8.00
N SER A 150 -1.34 -1.03 -9.27
CA SER A 150 -2.16 -0.70 -10.44
C SER A 150 -2.46 0.79 -10.63
N CYS A 151 -1.72 1.69 -9.98
CA CYS A 151 -1.80 3.13 -10.22
C CYS A 151 -0.82 3.56 -11.32
N THR A 152 -1.18 3.33 -12.59
CA THR A 152 -0.27 3.43 -13.74
C THR A 152 0.25 4.84 -14.07
N GLN A 153 -0.25 5.89 -13.41
CA GLN A 153 0.16 7.28 -13.64
C GLN A 153 1.24 7.76 -12.66
N VAL A 154 1.71 6.89 -11.77
CA VAL A 154 2.75 7.18 -10.78
C VAL A 154 4.13 7.07 -11.42
N THR A 155 4.97 8.10 -11.22
CA THR A 155 6.35 8.17 -11.72
C THR A 155 7.35 8.34 -10.57
N ASP A 156 8.64 8.44 -10.89
CA ASP A 156 9.69 8.70 -9.89
C ASP A 156 9.43 9.95 -9.04
N ARG A 157 8.64 10.93 -9.51
CA ARG A 157 8.27 12.11 -8.72
C ARG A 157 7.47 11.75 -7.47
N ALA A 158 6.63 10.72 -7.54
CA ALA A 158 5.94 10.18 -6.37
C ALA A 158 6.94 9.60 -5.35
N LEU A 159 7.90 8.78 -5.81
CA LEU A 159 8.93 8.20 -4.94
C LEU A 159 9.80 9.27 -4.28
N ILE A 160 10.15 10.32 -5.02
CA ILE A 160 10.87 11.50 -4.49
C ILE A 160 10.03 12.20 -3.41
N SER A 161 8.73 12.33 -3.62
CA SER A 161 7.83 12.95 -2.64
C SER A 161 7.76 12.13 -1.36
N LEU A 162 7.59 10.79 -1.47
CA LEU A 162 7.62 9.88 -0.33
C LEU A 162 8.94 9.96 0.42
N ALA A 163 10.07 9.97 -0.29
CA ALA A 163 11.41 10.09 0.29
C ALA A 163 11.58 11.37 1.14
N ASN A 164 10.89 12.45 0.79
CA ASN A 164 10.97 13.73 1.51
C ASN A 164 10.04 13.82 2.72
N GLY A 165 8.97 13.02 2.79
CA GLY A 165 7.89 13.18 3.78
C GLY A 165 7.66 11.97 4.68
N CYS A 166 7.85 10.75 4.16
CA CYS A 166 7.41 9.49 4.78
C CYS A 166 8.60 8.61 5.19
N HIS A 167 9.44 9.11 6.10
CA HIS A 167 10.64 8.41 6.56
C HIS A 167 10.37 7.13 7.39
N ARG A 168 9.13 6.96 7.87
CA ARG A 168 8.67 5.78 8.65
C ARG A 168 8.04 4.68 7.79
N LEU A 169 8.12 4.81 6.47
CA LEU A 169 7.54 3.84 5.56
C LEU A 169 8.24 2.49 5.73
N LYS A 170 7.44 1.45 5.99
CA LYS A 170 7.89 0.07 6.18
C LYS A 170 7.43 -0.82 5.04
N ASP A 171 6.24 -0.55 4.50
CA ASP A 171 5.61 -1.37 3.50
C ASP A 171 5.13 -0.51 2.33
N LEU A 172 5.59 -0.84 1.14
CA LEU A 172 5.33 -0.09 -0.07
C LEU A 172 4.98 -1.06 -1.21
N GLU A 173 3.71 -1.05 -1.62
CA GLU A 173 3.21 -1.86 -2.72
C GLU A 173 2.99 -0.98 -3.95
N LEU A 174 3.69 -1.31 -5.03
CA LEU A 174 3.77 -0.55 -6.29
C LEU A 174 3.59 -1.47 -7.51
N SER A 175 3.01 -2.66 -7.31
CA SER A 175 2.82 -3.64 -8.39
C SER A 175 2.06 -3.01 -9.58
N GLY A 176 2.54 -3.19 -10.80
CA GLY A 176 1.96 -2.62 -12.03
C GLY A 176 2.22 -1.11 -12.25
N CYS A 177 3.05 -0.46 -11.42
CA CYS A 177 3.51 0.92 -11.66
C CYS A 177 4.68 0.95 -12.65
N SER A 178 4.39 0.76 -13.94
CA SER A 178 5.38 0.54 -15.01
C SER A 178 6.21 1.77 -15.41
N LEU A 179 5.90 2.96 -14.91
CA LEU A 179 6.65 4.20 -15.18
C LEU A 179 7.77 4.49 -14.16
N LEU A 180 7.90 3.65 -13.13
CA LEU A 180 8.93 3.79 -12.09
C LEU A 180 10.29 3.28 -12.59
N THR A 181 11.36 3.98 -12.23
CA THR A 181 12.73 3.62 -12.64
C THR A 181 13.67 3.51 -11.46
N ASP A 182 14.89 3.04 -11.73
CA ASP A 182 15.97 2.96 -10.74
C ASP A 182 16.27 4.32 -10.06
N HIS A 183 15.98 5.44 -10.72
CA HIS A 183 16.24 6.78 -10.18
C HIS A 183 15.36 7.08 -8.98
N GLY A 184 14.05 6.86 -9.08
CA GLY A 184 13.10 7.08 -7.99
C GLY A 184 13.42 6.20 -6.78
N PHE A 185 13.70 4.91 -7.01
CA PHE A 185 14.10 3.98 -5.95
C PHE A 185 15.44 4.32 -5.32
N GLY A 186 16.40 4.85 -6.10
CA GLY A 186 17.67 5.34 -5.57
C GLY A 186 17.53 6.52 -4.63
N ILE A 187 16.52 7.37 -4.82
CA ILE A 187 16.21 8.48 -3.90
C ILE A 187 15.43 7.97 -2.69
N LEU A 188 14.45 7.09 -2.90
CA LEU A 188 13.67 6.47 -1.83
C LEU A 188 14.58 5.72 -0.82
N ALA A 189 15.46 4.85 -1.32
CA ALA A 189 16.37 4.06 -0.50
C ALA A 189 17.34 4.93 0.33
N LYS A 190 17.63 6.16 -0.10
CA LYS A 190 18.49 7.09 0.65
C LYS A 190 17.81 7.76 1.83
N ASN A 191 16.48 7.74 1.92
CA ASN A 191 15.73 8.47 2.95
C ASN A 191 14.76 7.59 3.75
N CYS A 192 14.27 6.48 3.18
CA CYS A 192 13.34 5.55 3.82
C CYS A 192 14.06 4.28 4.32
N HIS A 193 14.81 4.40 5.41
CA HIS A 193 15.64 3.30 5.93
C HIS A 193 14.86 2.23 6.74
N GLU A 194 13.59 2.49 7.05
CA GLU A 194 12.70 1.55 7.76
C GLU A 194 11.94 0.61 6.81
N LEU A 195 12.19 0.67 5.50
CA LEU A 195 11.56 -0.23 4.53
C LEU A 195 11.86 -1.69 4.84
N GLU A 196 10.80 -2.46 5.08
CA GLU A 196 10.79 -3.88 5.39
C GLU A 196 10.21 -4.70 4.24
N ARG A 197 9.20 -4.19 3.54
CA ARG A 197 8.46 -4.91 2.51
C ARG A 197 8.25 -4.02 1.29
N MET A 198 8.62 -4.54 0.12
CA MET A 198 8.40 -3.87 -1.17
C MET A 198 7.84 -4.86 -2.17
N ASP A 199 6.68 -4.53 -2.73
CA ASP A 199 6.09 -5.24 -3.86
C ASP A 199 6.25 -4.39 -5.12
N LEU A 200 7.15 -4.81 -6.00
CA LEU A 200 7.50 -4.14 -7.25
C LEU A 200 7.16 -5.00 -8.47
N GLU A 201 6.21 -5.91 -8.33
CA GLU A 201 5.77 -6.77 -9.43
C GLU A 201 5.37 -5.93 -10.66
N ASP A 202 5.76 -6.36 -11.86
CA ASP A 202 5.42 -5.68 -13.13
C ASP A 202 5.93 -4.22 -13.21
N CYS A 203 6.95 -3.86 -12.43
CA CYS A 203 7.75 -2.65 -12.64
C CYS A 203 8.84 -2.92 -13.69
N SER A 204 8.45 -2.97 -14.96
CA SER A 204 9.28 -3.47 -16.08
C SER A 204 10.53 -2.66 -16.42
N LEU A 205 10.67 -1.43 -15.90
CA LEU A 205 11.82 -0.55 -16.14
C LEU A 205 12.94 -0.70 -15.10
N LEU A 206 12.75 -1.53 -14.07
CA LEU A 206 13.74 -1.71 -13.01
C LEU A 206 14.87 -2.63 -13.45
N THR A 207 16.09 -2.21 -13.15
CA THR A 207 17.31 -2.98 -13.46
C THR A 207 18.06 -3.34 -12.18
N ASP A 208 19.18 -4.03 -12.33
CA ASP A 208 20.10 -4.36 -11.23
C ASP A 208 20.53 -3.14 -10.38
N ILE A 209 20.42 -1.92 -10.91
CA ILE A 209 20.70 -0.68 -10.16
C ILE A 209 19.73 -0.52 -8.99
N THR A 210 18.45 -0.89 -9.14
CA THR A 210 17.49 -0.86 -8.04
C THR A 210 17.90 -1.78 -6.90
N LEU A 211 18.38 -2.99 -7.21
CA LEU A 211 18.90 -3.92 -6.20
C LEU A 211 20.15 -3.40 -5.50
N ASP A 212 21.06 -2.76 -6.24
CA ASP A 212 22.24 -2.09 -5.66
C ASP A 212 21.83 -0.94 -4.71
N ASN A 213 20.84 -0.12 -5.10
CA ASN A 213 20.29 0.94 -4.25
C ASN A 213 19.71 0.39 -2.94
N PHE A 214 18.90 -0.66 -3.01
CA PHE A 214 18.33 -1.29 -1.81
C PHE A 214 19.39 -1.91 -0.91
N SER A 215 20.41 -2.54 -1.50
CA SER A 215 21.54 -3.10 -0.74
C SER A 215 22.30 -2.04 0.09
N LYS A 216 22.29 -0.77 -0.36
CA LYS A 216 22.98 0.34 0.30
C LYS A 216 22.08 1.16 1.22
N GLY A 217 20.78 1.23 0.92
CA GLY A 217 19.86 2.17 1.56
C GLY A 217 18.79 1.56 2.45
N CYS A 218 18.45 0.28 2.29
CA CYS A 218 17.31 -0.35 2.95
C CYS A 218 17.74 -1.48 3.90
N PRO A 219 18.40 -1.18 5.05
CA PRO A 219 18.99 -2.20 5.92
C PRO A 219 17.97 -3.08 6.66
N CYS A 220 16.67 -2.74 6.60
CA CYS A 220 15.59 -3.46 7.26
C CYS A 220 14.79 -4.37 6.32
N LEU A 221 15.18 -4.48 5.04
CA LEU A 221 14.39 -5.21 4.03
C LEU A 221 14.25 -6.71 4.39
N LEU A 222 13.00 -7.16 4.45
CA LEU A 222 12.58 -8.52 4.79
C LEU A 222 11.95 -9.23 3.58
N ASN A 223 11.05 -8.55 2.87
CA ASN A 223 10.33 -9.13 1.74
C ASN A 223 10.48 -8.24 0.51
N LEU A 224 10.86 -8.84 -0.61
CA LEU A 224 10.98 -8.15 -1.88
C LEU A 224 10.33 -8.99 -2.99
N SER A 225 9.34 -8.43 -3.65
CA SER A 225 8.82 -8.96 -4.92
C SER A 225 9.36 -8.14 -6.08
N LEU A 226 9.92 -8.84 -7.06
CA LEU A 226 10.41 -8.34 -8.34
C LEU A 226 9.85 -9.21 -9.48
N SER A 227 8.73 -9.89 -9.25
CA SER A 227 8.10 -10.71 -10.26
C SER A 227 7.78 -9.86 -11.51
N HIS A 228 7.99 -10.40 -12.70
CA HIS A 228 7.84 -9.68 -13.97
C HIS A 228 8.81 -8.48 -14.17
N CYS A 229 9.83 -8.31 -13.32
CA CYS A 229 10.92 -7.35 -13.59
C CYS A 229 11.97 -7.97 -14.55
N GLU A 230 11.65 -8.00 -15.84
CA GLU A 230 12.41 -8.77 -16.85
C GLU A 230 13.89 -8.36 -17.04
N LEU A 231 14.28 -7.16 -16.60
CA LEU A 231 15.64 -6.61 -16.72
C LEU A 231 16.53 -6.91 -15.50
N ILE A 232 16.02 -7.63 -14.50
CA ILE A 232 16.80 -8.08 -13.33
C ILE A 232 17.60 -9.32 -13.69
N THR A 233 18.90 -9.30 -13.35
CA THR A 233 19.83 -10.40 -13.63
C THR A 233 20.45 -10.99 -12.37
N ASP A 234 21.19 -12.08 -12.56
CA ASP A 234 22.05 -12.65 -11.52
C ASP A 234 23.02 -11.62 -10.90
N ALA A 235 23.45 -10.59 -11.65
CA ALA A 235 24.38 -9.58 -11.16
C ALA A 235 23.76 -8.67 -10.10
N GLY A 236 22.50 -8.26 -10.28
CA GLY A 236 21.76 -7.49 -9.27
C GLY A 236 21.50 -8.32 -8.02
N LEU A 237 21.06 -9.57 -8.19
CA LEU A 237 20.83 -10.49 -7.07
C LEU A 237 22.11 -10.79 -6.28
N ARG A 238 23.27 -10.86 -6.94
CA ARG A 238 24.56 -10.97 -6.26
C ARG A 238 24.78 -9.86 -5.25
N GLN A 239 24.48 -8.60 -5.60
CA GLN A 239 24.67 -7.46 -4.71
C GLN A 239 23.76 -7.56 -3.48
N LEU A 240 22.49 -7.91 -3.71
CA LEU A 240 21.50 -8.08 -2.64
C LEU A 240 21.87 -9.22 -1.69
N CYS A 241 22.13 -10.42 -2.24
CA CYS A 241 22.34 -11.66 -1.48
C CYS A 241 23.68 -11.69 -0.72
N LEU A 242 24.71 -11.02 -1.23
CA LEU A 242 26.03 -10.99 -0.60
C LEU A 242 26.24 -9.78 0.33
N ASN A 243 25.27 -8.86 0.39
CA ASN A 243 25.34 -7.71 1.28
C ASN A 243 25.32 -8.15 2.76
N TYR A 244 26.23 -7.59 3.55
CA TYR A 244 26.42 -7.99 4.96
C TYR A 244 25.18 -7.73 5.83
N HIS A 245 24.41 -6.68 5.55
CA HIS A 245 23.21 -6.35 6.32
C HIS A 245 22.00 -7.18 5.89
N LEU A 246 21.85 -7.44 4.59
CA LEU A 246 20.63 -8.05 4.05
C LEU A 246 20.65 -9.59 4.03
N LYS A 247 21.81 -10.22 3.88
CA LYS A 247 21.92 -11.68 3.83
C LYS A 247 21.38 -12.40 5.09
N ASP A 248 21.39 -11.71 6.22
CA ASP A 248 20.90 -12.22 7.51
C ASP A 248 19.53 -11.59 7.87
N ARG A 249 18.82 -10.98 6.91
CA ARG A 249 17.52 -10.33 7.13
C ARG A 249 16.43 -10.73 6.16
N ILE A 250 16.70 -10.75 4.86
CA ILE A 250 15.68 -11.07 3.86
C ILE A 250 15.12 -12.47 4.13
N GLN A 251 13.80 -12.58 4.07
CA GLN A 251 13.03 -13.79 4.36
C GLN A 251 12.25 -14.27 3.14
N VAL A 252 11.77 -13.33 2.31
CA VAL A 252 10.96 -13.64 1.13
C VAL A 252 11.53 -12.90 -0.07
N LEU A 253 11.77 -13.64 -1.16
CA LEU A 253 12.19 -13.09 -2.43
C LEU A 253 11.35 -13.71 -3.56
N GLU A 254 10.50 -12.89 -4.18
CA GLU A 254 9.63 -13.32 -5.29
C GLU A 254 10.21 -12.79 -6.59
N LEU A 255 10.50 -13.70 -7.53
CA LEU A 255 11.23 -13.44 -8.77
C LEU A 255 10.56 -14.16 -9.95
N ASP A 256 9.26 -14.35 -9.88
CA ASP A 256 8.52 -15.07 -10.91
C ASP A 256 8.62 -14.33 -12.24
N ASN A 257 8.69 -15.05 -13.36
CA ASN A 257 8.79 -14.44 -14.69
C ASN A 257 9.98 -13.47 -14.86
N CYS A 258 11.12 -13.76 -14.22
CA CYS A 258 12.39 -13.06 -14.43
C CYS A 258 13.32 -13.89 -15.33
N PRO A 259 13.25 -13.73 -16.67
CA PRO A 259 13.90 -14.64 -17.62
C PRO A 259 15.44 -14.58 -17.59
N GLN A 260 16.03 -13.51 -17.06
CA GLN A 260 17.49 -13.34 -17.01
C GLN A 260 18.13 -13.95 -15.74
N ILE A 261 17.33 -14.55 -14.87
CA ILE A 261 17.79 -15.25 -13.67
C ILE A 261 18.12 -16.70 -14.01
N THR A 262 19.29 -17.15 -13.57
CA THR A 262 19.80 -18.50 -13.83
C THR A 262 20.13 -19.24 -12.53
N ASP A 263 20.61 -20.47 -12.67
CA ASP A 263 21.16 -21.28 -11.56
C ASP A 263 22.17 -20.53 -10.68
N ILE A 264 22.89 -19.55 -11.24
CA ILE A 264 23.87 -18.73 -10.51
C ILE A 264 23.22 -17.95 -9.36
N SER A 265 22.02 -17.43 -9.56
CA SER A 265 21.29 -16.69 -8.52
C SER A 265 20.98 -17.56 -7.30
N LEU A 266 20.66 -18.84 -7.51
CA LEU A 266 20.45 -19.79 -6.42
C LEU A 266 21.73 -20.02 -5.61
N ASP A 267 22.91 -19.99 -6.24
CA ASP A 267 24.18 -20.10 -5.52
C ASP A 267 24.47 -18.88 -4.64
N TYR A 268 24.05 -17.67 -5.05
CA TYR A 268 24.11 -16.48 -4.20
C TYR A 268 23.13 -16.57 -3.03
N MET A 269 21.89 -16.98 -3.29
CA MET A 269 20.84 -17.07 -2.28
C MET A 269 21.15 -18.08 -1.17
N LYS A 270 21.98 -19.11 -1.43
CA LYS A 270 22.47 -20.02 -0.38
C LYS A 270 23.23 -19.33 0.75
N GLN A 271 23.76 -18.13 0.49
CA GLN A 271 24.45 -17.34 1.52
C GLN A 271 23.48 -16.63 2.46
N MET A 272 22.19 -16.59 2.12
CA MET A 272 21.16 -15.93 2.90
C MET A 272 20.64 -16.86 4.00
N ARG A 273 20.84 -16.49 5.26
CA ARG A 273 20.61 -17.41 6.40
C ARG A 273 19.17 -17.41 6.91
N THR A 274 18.43 -16.35 6.60
CA THR A 274 17.05 -16.13 7.06
C THR A 274 16.02 -16.34 5.97
N LEU A 275 16.44 -16.73 4.77
CA LEU A 275 15.57 -16.90 3.61
C LEU A 275 14.63 -18.10 3.86
N GLN A 276 13.33 -17.83 3.83
CA GLN A 276 12.26 -18.80 4.13
C GLN A 276 11.47 -19.17 2.88
N ARG A 277 11.32 -18.24 1.94
CA ARG A 277 10.56 -18.43 0.69
C ARG A 277 11.27 -17.78 -0.46
N VAL A 278 11.37 -18.51 -1.57
CA VAL A 278 11.80 -18.01 -2.86
C VAL A 278 10.82 -18.52 -3.91
N ASP A 279 10.25 -17.59 -4.67
CA ASP A 279 9.33 -17.91 -5.76
C ASP A 279 10.05 -17.66 -7.09
N LEU A 280 10.03 -18.67 -7.97
CA LEU A 280 10.79 -18.75 -9.22
C LEU A 280 9.94 -19.36 -10.35
N TYR A 281 8.62 -19.19 -10.29
CA TYR A 281 7.70 -19.62 -11.33
C TYR A 281 8.08 -18.95 -12.65
N ASP A 282 8.08 -19.73 -13.73
CA ASP A 282 8.45 -19.27 -15.08
C ASP A 282 9.85 -18.64 -15.24
N CYS A 283 10.77 -18.89 -14.31
CA CYS A 283 12.21 -18.65 -14.49
C CYS A 283 12.84 -19.77 -15.34
N GLN A 284 12.66 -19.69 -16.67
CA GLN A 284 12.99 -20.77 -17.62
C GLN A 284 14.48 -21.18 -17.63
N ASN A 285 15.38 -20.29 -17.19
CA ASN A 285 16.81 -20.55 -17.13
C ASN A 285 17.28 -21.18 -15.80
N ILE A 286 16.35 -21.51 -14.90
CA ILE A 286 16.62 -22.25 -13.67
C ILE A 286 16.36 -23.74 -13.88
N THR A 287 17.39 -24.54 -13.67
CA THR A 287 17.33 -25.98 -13.86
C THR A 287 16.78 -26.71 -12.63
N LYS A 288 16.13 -27.85 -12.88
CA LYS A 288 15.68 -28.76 -11.80
C LYS A 288 16.83 -29.22 -10.90
N ASP A 289 18.05 -29.32 -11.44
CA ASP A 289 19.21 -29.77 -10.69
C ASP A 289 19.76 -28.67 -9.76
N ALA A 290 19.68 -27.40 -10.17
CA ALA A 290 20.01 -26.29 -9.27
C ALA A 290 19.01 -26.20 -8.11
N ILE A 291 17.70 -26.33 -8.37
CA ILE A 291 16.67 -26.38 -7.33
C ILE A 291 16.93 -27.51 -6.33
N LYS A 292 17.32 -28.71 -6.79
CA LYS A 292 17.66 -29.83 -5.88
C LYS A 292 18.88 -29.53 -5.00
N ARG A 293 19.83 -28.74 -5.49
CA ARG A 293 21.05 -28.33 -4.77
C ARG A 293 20.82 -27.10 -3.90
N PHE A 294 19.73 -26.37 -4.11
CA PHE A 294 19.31 -25.21 -3.33
C PHE A 294 18.70 -25.73 -2.02
N LYS A 295 19.56 -25.83 -1.00
CA LYS A 295 19.25 -26.23 0.37
C LYS A 295 20.12 -25.45 1.33
#